data_AF-R7ZFN4-F1
#
_entry.id   AF-R7ZFN4-F1
#
_cell.length_a   1.000
_cell.length_b   1.000
_cell.length_c   1.000
_cell.angle_alpha   90.00
_cell.angle_beta   90.00
_cell.angle_gamma   90.00
#
_symmetry.space_group_name_H-M   'P 1'
#
loop_
_entity.id
_entity.type
_entity.pdbx_description
1 polymer ?
#
loop_
_entity_poly.entity_id
_entity_poly.type
_entity_poly.pdbx_seq_one_letter_code
_entity_poly.pdbx_strand_id
1 'polypeptide(L)' 'MEKVLVKEFASEIIGQSKGRVSNIDAEAIAIIYIAKLETFNLLKTNGIKRVVQGMIGDKRILDLMKG' A
#
# COMPACT_ATOMS: atom_id res chain seq x y z
N MET A 1 0.45 -14.87 0.18
CA MET A 1 0.37 -13.82 -0.86
C MET A 1 0.13 -12.45 -0.23
N GLU A 2 -0.87 -12.29 0.65
CA GLU A 2 -1.15 -11.03 1.37
C GLU A 2 0.05 -10.48 2.15
N LYS A 3 0.80 -11.33 2.86
CA LYS A 3 1.95 -10.89 3.67
C LYS A 3 3.09 -10.26 2.83
N VAL A 4 3.22 -10.65 1.56
CA VAL A 4 4.20 -10.06 0.63
C VAL A 4 3.69 -8.71 0.12
N LEU A 5 2.41 -8.64 -0.24
CA LEU A 5 1.76 -7.41 -0.69
C LEU A 5 1.78 -6.31 0.39
N VAL A 6 1.50 -6.67 1.64
CA VAL A 6 1.58 -5.74 2.78
C VAL A 6 2.98 -5.14 2.89
N LYS A 7 4.03 -5.97 2.78
CA LYS A 7 5.43 -5.51 2.88
C LYS A 7 5.85 -4.65 1.71
N GLU A 8 5.50 -5.02 0.48
CA GLU A 8 5.81 -4.18 -0.69
C GLU A 8 5.08 -2.84 -0.64
N PHE A 9 3.80 -2.85 -0.27
CA PHE A 9 3.04 -1.60 -0.17
C PHE A 9 3.53 -0.71 0.98
N ALA A 10 3.85 -1.28 2.14
CA ALA A 10 4.45 -0.55 3.25
C ALA A 10 5.81 0.06 2.87
N SER A 11 6.66 -0.71 2.18
CA SER A 11 7.96 -0.22 1.71
C SER A 11 7.83 0.97 0.78
N GLU A 12 6.81 0.97 -0.09
CA GLU A 12 6.55 2.13 -0.93
C GLU A 12 5.99 3.33 -0.14
N ILE A 13 5.09 3.11 0.81
CA ILE A 13 4.58 4.17 1.69
C ILE A 13 5.75 4.88 2.41
N ILE A 14 6.72 4.11 2.90
CA ILE A 14 7.94 4.64 3.53
C ILE A 14 8.78 5.42 2.51
N GLY A 15 9.01 4.85 1.32
CA GLY A 15 9.78 5.49 0.26
C GLY A 15 9.20 6.84 -0.16
N GLN A 16 7.89 6.92 -0.41
CA GLN A 16 7.22 8.14 -0.86
C GLN A 16 7.03 9.17 0.25
N SER A 17 6.84 8.72 1.49
CA SER A 17 6.84 9.62 2.64
C SER A 17 8.23 10.15 2.99
N LYS A 18 9.29 9.70 2.29
CA LYS A 18 10.71 10.02 2.57
C LYS A 18 11.11 9.65 4.00
N GLY A 19 10.58 8.55 4.52
CA GLY A 19 10.84 8.07 5.87
C GLY A 19 10.07 8.80 6.98
N ARG A 20 9.11 9.67 6.65
CA ARG A 20 8.26 10.35 7.64
C ARG A 20 7.22 9.43 8.28
N VAL A 21 6.86 8.35 7.60
CA VAL A 21 5.99 7.30 8.13
C VAL A 21 6.87 6.17 8.64
N SER A 22 6.65 5.75 9.90
CA SER A 22 7.37 4.63 10.47
C SER A 22 7.01 3.31 9.78
N ASN A 23 7.86 2.29 9.88
CA ASN A 23 7.58 1.00 9.26
C ASN A 23 6.31 0.35 9.82
N ILE A 24 6.07 0.49 11.13
CA ILE A 24 4.88 -0.07 11.79
C ILE A 24 3.61 0.65 11.30
N ASP A 25 3.65 1.97 11.18
CA ASP A 25 2.51 2.76 10.68
C ASP A 25 2.23 2.45 9.21
N ALA A 26 3.28 2.30 8.40
CA ALA A 26 3.16 1.93 6.99
C ALA A 26 2.55 0.53 6.81
N GLU A 27 2.97 -0.45 7.62
CA GLU A 27 2.38 -1.79 7.61
C GLU A 27 0.90 -1.77 8.05
N ALA A 28 0.55 -0.99 9.07
CA ALA A 28 -0.84 -0.84 9.52
C ALA A 28 -1.73 -0.21 8.44
N ILE A 29 -1.25 0.86 7.78
CA ILE A 29 -1.94 1.49 6.64
C ILE A 29 -2.13 0.48 5.52
N ALA A 30 -1.08 -0.27 5.17
CA ALA A 30 -1.12 -1.27 4.12
C ALA A 30 -2.17 -2.35 4.42
N ILE A 31 -2.21 -2.89 5.64
CA ILE A 31 -3.19 -3.91 6.06
C ILE A 31 -4.62 -3.36 5.94
N ILE A 32 -4.90 -2.18 6.49
CA ILE A 32 -6.24 -1.58 6.46
C ILE A 32 -6.68 -1.31 5.02
N TYR A 33 -5.76 -0.83 4.18
CA TYR A 33 -6.07 -0.49 2.80
C TYR A 33 -6.31 -1.75 1.96
N ILE A 34 -5.47 -2.77 2.10
CA ILE A 34 -5.65 -4.07 1.44
C ILE A 34 -6.95 -4.74 1.91
N ALA A 35 -7.29 -4.65 3.19
CA ALA A 35 -8.54 -5.20 3.72
C ALA A 35 -9.80 -4.46 3.22
N LYS A 36 -9.71 -3.15 2.96
CA LYS A 36 -10.79 -2.33 2.39
C LYS A 36 -10.97 -2.50 0.89
N LEU A 37 -9.94 -2.97 0.21
CA LEU A 37 -10.04 -3.34 -1.18
C LEU A 37 -10.76 -4.68 -1.25
N GLU A 38 -12.04 -4.67 -1.65
CA GLU A 38 -12.82 -5.88 -2.02
C GLU A 38 -12.24 -6.63 -3.24
N THR A 39 -10.96 -6.42 -3.54
CA THR A 39 -10.29 -6.76 -4.79
C THR A 39 -9.21 -7.82 -4.61
N PHE A 40 -9.56 -8.88 -3.86
CA PHE A 40 -8.87 -10.17 -3.98
C PHE A 40 -8.81 -10.65 -5.45
N ASN A 41 -9.78 -10.24 -6.28
CA ASN A 41 -9.82 -10.51 -7.72
C ASN A 41 -8.82 -9.69 -8.56
N LEU A 42 -8.41 -8.48 -8.15
CA LEU A 42 -7.39 -7.72 -8.88
C LEU A 42 -5.99 -8.32 -8.67
N LEU A 43 -5.72 -8.86 -7.48
CA LEU A 43 -4.45 -9.52 -7.16
C LEU A 43 -4.25 -10.84 -7.93
N LYS A 44 -5.34 -11.54 -8.26
CA LYS A 44 -5.30 -12.74 -9.10
C LYS A 44 -4.97 -12.47 -10.57
N THR A 45 -5.29 -11.26 -11.06
CA THR A 45 -5.25 -10.94 -12.50
C THR A 45 -4.13 -9.99 -12.88
N ASN A 46 -3.73 -9.10 -11.98
CA ASN A 46 -2.69 -8.10 -12.19
C ASN A 46 -1.65 -8.29 -11.09
N GLY A 47 -0.42 -8.67 -11.45
CA GLY A 47 0.64 -8.95 -10.47
C GLY A 47 0.83 -7.84 -9.42
N ILE A 48 1.36 -8.24 -8.26
CA ILE A 48 1.50 -7.45 -7.01
C ILE A 48 1.94 -6.00 -7.28
N LYS A 49 2.99 -5.80 -8.07
CA LYS A 49 3.53 -4.47 -8.41
C LYS A 49 2.52 -3.52 -9.06
N ARG A 50 1.65 -4.03 -9.94
CA ARG A 50 0.66 -3.22 -10.67
C ARG A 50 -0.48 -2.80 -9.75
N VAL A 51 -0.86 -3.67 -8.81
CA VAL A 51 -1.84 -3.35 -7.77
C VAL A 51 -1.27 -2.29 -6.84
N VAL A 52 -0.04 -2.47 -6.35
CA VAL A 52 0.66 -1.49 -5.49
C VAL A 52 0.73 -0.11 -6.16
N GLN A 53 1.11 -0.03 -7.44
CA GLN A 53 1.12 1.22 -8.20
C GLN A 53 -0.26 1.89 -8.30
N GLY A 54 -1.34 1.12 -8.47
CA GLY A 54 -2.70 1.63 -8.45
C GLY A 54 -3.13 2.14 -7.07
N MET A 55 -2.67 1.49 -6.00
CA MET A 55 -2.97 1.89 -4.61
C MET A 55 -2.29 3.20 -4.23
N ILE A 56 -1.03 3.37 -4.63
CA ILE A 56 -0.23 4.59 -4.42
C ILE A 56 -0.87 5.82 -5.05
N GLY A 57 -1.51 5.65 -6.22
CA GLY A 57 -2.19 6.73 -6.92
C GLY A 57 -3.49 7.18 -6.26
N ASP A 58 -3.97 6.48 -5.23
CA ASP A 58 -5.19 6.88 -4.51
C ASP A 58 -4.93 8.15 -3.70
N LYS A 59 -5.81 9.15 -3.92
CA LYS A 59 -5.73 10.46 -3.28
C LYS A 59 -5.62 10.38 -1.75
N ARG A 60 -6.27 9.39 -1.10
CA ARG A 60 -6.22 9.20 0.36
C ARG A 60 -4.83 8.80 0.84
N ILE A 61 -4.12 7.98 0.07
CA ILE A 61 -2.74 7.57 0.36
C ILE A 61 -1.78 8.75 0.09
N LEU A 62 -2.00 9.48 -1.00
CA LEU A 62 -1.21 10.67 -1.32
C LEU A 62 -1.33 11.76 -0.25
N ASP A 63 -2.53 11.99 0.29
CA ASP A 63 -2.76 12.96 1.35
C ASP A 63 -2.09 12.55 2.67
N LEU A 64 -2.09 11.24 3.00
CA LEU A 64 -1.33 10.69 4.14
C LEU A 64 0.19 10.85 3.98
N MET A 65 0.71 10.70 2.76
CA MET A 65 2.14 10.82 2.48
C MET A 65 2.65 12.25 2.46
N LYS A 66 1.77 13.24 2.24
CA LYS A 66 2.16 14.64 2.12
C LYS A 66 2.51 15.28 3.46
N GLY A 67 1.84 14.87 4.54
CA GLY A 67 1.99 15.49 5.86
C GLY A 67 1.42 16.90 5.86
#